data_AF-A0A537FFK7-F1
#
_entry.id   AF-A0A537FFK7-F1
#
_cell.length_a   1.000
_cell.length_b   1.000
_cell.length_c   1.000
_cell.angle_alpha   90.00
_cell.angle_beta   90.00
_cell.angle_gamma   90.00
#
_symmetry.space_group_name_H-M   'P 1'
#
loop_
_entity.id
_entity.type
_entity.pdbx_description
1 polymer ?
#
loop_
_entity_poly.entity_id
_entity_poly.type
_entity_poly.pdbx_seq_one_letter_code
_entity_poly.pdbx_strand_id
1 'polypeptide(L)'
;MVVEADFYRVRLRFKRLFADPAIFEDQKNAVRRFLSYPSPSNDQVAIYQITDNIAPIDNVGKSPDVAGTARYVHRGRVVRSEYLENVKVTLEYADFGSGLSPYDHQRLWNRQRWGRMDFNIEEFHHERLKIEIPDIPELYEMLRARADPTTLVDVELPDLLDNFFRSAVGYLETRLKQLAEREHQTIDVYVARDLLPEEKQALEKRLTRPSTQSTIYILLSKTAGSAAL
;
A
#
# COMPACT_ATOMS: atom_id res chain seq x y z
N MET A 1 -8.16 3.88 19.47
CA MET A 1 -8.40 5.24 18.97
C MET A 1 -9.23 5.20 17.67
N VAL A 2 -9.95 6.27 17.34
CA VAL A 2 -10.67 6.38 16.05
C VAL A 2 -9.87 7.27 15.11
N VAL A 3 -9.57 6.78 13.91
CA VAL A 3 -8.92 7.56 12.85
C VAL A 3 -9.88 7.73 11.68
N GLU A 4 -9.92 8.95 11.15
CA GLU A 4 -10.61 9.25 9.90
C GLU A 4 -9.68 8.99 8.73
N ALA A 5 -10.17 8.27 7.73
CA ALA A 5 -9.43 7.98 6.51
C ALA A 5 -10.32 8.22 5.28
N ASP A 6 -9.75 8.86 4.27
CA ASP A 6 -10.38 9.10 2.98
C ASP A 6 -9.93 8.02 1.99
N PHE A 7 -10.86 7.21 1.52
CA PHE A 7 -10.66 6.13 0.57
C PHE A 7 -10.98 6.59 -0.84
N TYR A 8 -10.12 6.20 -1.77
CA TYR A 8 -10.21 6.59 -3.16
C TYR A 8 -10.12 5.37 -4.06
N ARG A 9 -10.98 5.34 -5.07
CA ARG A 9 -10.87 4.41 -6.20
C ARG A 9 -10.79 5.23 -7.48
N VAL A 10 -9.70 5.06 -8.21
CA VAL A 10 -9.42 5.79 -9.45
C VAL A 10 -9.29 4.79 -10.59
N ARG A 11 -10.14 4.92 -11.60
CA ARG A 11 -10.07 4.13 -12.82
C ARG A 11 -9.45 4.96 -13.94
N LEU A 12 -8.29 4.51 -14.40
CA LEU A 12 -7.51 5.11 -15.46
C LEU A 12 -7.79 4.39 -16.77
N ARG A 13 -8.14 5.14 -17.82
CA ARG A 13 -8.32 4.61 -19.17
C ARG A 13 -7.12 4.95 -20.05
N PHE A 14 -6.52 3.91 -20.60
CA PHE A 14 -5.42 4.00 -21.55
C PHE A 14 -5.93 3.70 -22.95
N LYS A 15 -5.69 4.61 -23.90
CA LYS A 15 -5.97 4.32 -25.32
C LYS A 15 -5.08 3.19 -25.81
N ARG A 16 -3.80 3.19 -25.41
CA ARG A 16 -2.83 2.14 -25.67
C ARG A 16 -1.96 1.95 -24.43
N LEU A 17 -1.93 0.73 -23.90
CA LEU A 17 -1.07 0.32 -22.79
C LEU A 17 -0.06 -0.71 -23.30
N PHE A 18 1.23 -0.44 -23.17
CA PHE A 18 2.32 -1.34 -23.56
C PHE A 18 3.28 -1.55 -22.40
N ALA A 19 4.16 -2.54 -22.53
CA ALA A 19 5.02 -2.95 -21.44
C ALA A 19 6.21 -1.98 -21.19
N ASP A 20 5.95 -0.74 -20.80
CA ASP A 20 6.98 0.21 -20.37
C ASP A 20 7.47 -0.19 -18.96
N PRO A 21 8.80 -0.43 -18.76
CA PRO A 21 9.35 -0.76 -17.46
C PRO A 21 8.91 0.18 -16.33
N ALA A 22 8.70 1.48 -16.61
CA ALA A 22 8.25 2.44 -15.62
C ALA A 22 6.85 2.15 -15.04
N ILE A 23 6.02 1.35 -15.73
CA ILE A 23 4.73 0.87 -15.22
C ILE A 23 4.89 -0.29 -14.25
N PHE A 24 5.85 -1.18 -14.49
CA PHE A 24 6.06 -2.37 -13.67
C PHE A 24 7.05 -2.15 -12.53
N GLU A 25 7.93 -1.15 -12.66
CA GLU A 25 8.81 -0.69 -11.60
C GLU A 25 7.96 -0.04 -10.50
N ASP A 26 7.81 -0.76 -9.39
CA ASP A 26 7.21 -0.28 -8.13
C ASP A 26 5.69 -0.01 -8.20
N GLN A 27 4.95 -0.97 -8.76
CA GLN A 27 3.48 -0.91 -8.86
C GLN A 27 2.80 -0.60 -7.53
N LYS A 28 3.33 -1.12 -6.42
CA LYS A 28 2.81 -0.91 -5.06
C LYS A 28 2.84 0.54 -4.59
N ASN A 29 3.69 1.40 -5.19
CA ASN A 29 3.81 2.82 -4.82
C ASN A 29 3.37 3.76 -5.96
N ALA A 30 2.63 3.27 -6.95
CA ALA A 30 2.19 4.06 -8.08
C ALA A 30 1.39 5.31 -7.67
N VAL A 31 0.44 5.16 -6.76
CA VAL A 31 -0.40 6.25 -6.24
C VAL A 31 0.46 7.38 -5.66
N ARG A 32 1.49 7.03 -4.87
CA ARG A 32 2.38 8.02 -4.27
C ARG A 32 3.06 8.84 -5.35
N ARG A 33 3.58 8.21 -6.41
CA ARG A 33 4.25 8.91 -7.52
C ARG A 33 3.36 9.97 -8.17
N PHE A 34 2.09 9.66 -8.39
CA PHE A 34 1.17 10.60 -9.02
C PHE A 34 0.70 11.71 -8.09
N LEU A 35 0.67 11.46 -6.79
CA LEU A 35 0.28 12.44 -5.77
C LEU A 35 1.49 13.24 -5.22
N SER A 36 2.71 12.99 -5.71
CA SER A 36 3.95 13.61 -5.23
C SER A 36 4.24 14.98 -5.87
N TYR A 37 3.69 16.10 -5.36
CA TYR A 37 4.31 17.45 -5.49
C TYR A 37 3.64 18.56 -4.64
N PRO A 38 4.39 19.52 -4.01
CA PRO A 38 5.72 19.42 -3.41
C PRO A 38 5.66 19.67 -1.88
N SER A 39 6.05 18.68 -1.07
CA SER A 39 6.63 18.98 0.25
C SER A 39 7.49 17.81 0.69
N PRO A 40 8.73 18.04 1.15
CA PRO A 40 9.57 17.05 1.81
C PRO A 40 9.20 16.90 3.30
N SER A 41 7.98 17.29 3.71
CA SER A 41 7.52 17.03 5.07
C SER A 41 7.14 15.55 5.21
N ASN A 42 7.35 15.02 6.42
CA ASN A 42 7.01 13.68 6.89
C ASN A 42 5.55 13.21 6.65
N ASP A 43 4.74 13.99 5.94
CA ASP A 43 3.30 13.83 5.74
C ASP A 43 2.95 12.98 4.50
N GLN A 44 3.93 12.64 3.65
CA GLN A 44 3.78 11.66 2.55
C GLN A 44 3.57 10.22 3.06
N VAL A 45 3.63 10.02 4.37
CA VAL A 45 3.37 8.75 5.05
C VAL A 45 1.88 8.48 5.24
N ALA A 46 0.99 9.43 4.95
CA ALA A 46 -0.45 9.24 5.14
C ALA A 46 -1.15 8.45 4.02
N ILE A 47 -0.54 8.31 2.82
CA ILE A 47 -1.19 7.70 1.66
C ILE A 47 -0.73 6.25 1.45
N TYR A 48 -1.70 5.34 1.36
CA TYR A 48 -1.52 3.89 1.25
C TYR A 48 -2.28 3.30 0.07
N GLN A 49 -1.55 2.74 -0.89
CA GLN A 49 -2.15 2.00 -1.98
C GLN A 49 -2.61 0.61 -1.50
N ILE A 50 -3.87 0.29 -1.78
CA ILE A 50 -4.51 -0.99 -1.48
C ILE A 50 -4.23 -1.98 -2.60
N THR A 51 -4.34 -1.53 -3.84
CA THR A 51 -4.12 -2.36 -5.03
C THR A 51 -2.65 -2.74 -5.13
N ASP A 52 -2.32 -4.01 -4.94
CA ASP A 52 -0.97 -4.55 -5.02
C ASP A 52 -0.58 -5.00 -6.43
N ASN A 53 -1.53 -5.55 -7.17
CA ASN A 53 -1.37 -5.98 -8.56
C ASN A 53 -2.26 -5.15 -9.50
N ILE A 54 -1.63 -4.57 -10.51
CA ILE A 54 -2.26 -3.68 -11.47
C ILE A 54 -2.58 -4.47 -12.73
N ALA A 55 -3.73 -5.15 -12.73
CA ALA A 55 -4.21 -5.90 -13.88
C ALA A 55 -5.07 -4.99 -14.80
N PRO A 56 -4.70 -4.81 -16.08
CA PRO A 56 -5.55 -4.10 -17.02
C PRO A 56 -6.77 -4.94 -17.37
N ILE A 57 -7.91 -4.27 -17.55
CA ILE A 57 -9.17 -4.87 -18.02
C ILE A 57 -9.66 -4.15 -19.28
N ASP A 58 -10.40 -4.85 -20.12
CA ASP A 58 -11.07 -4.25 -21.29
C ASP A 58 -12.36 -3.50 -20.88
N ASN A 59 -13.12 -3.02 -21.87
CA ASN A 59 -14.36 -2.30 -21.63
C ASN A 59 -15.49 -3.16 -21.02
N VAL A 60 -15.40 -4.49 -21.08
CA VAL A 60 -16.38 -5.43 -20.53
C VAL A 60 -15.89 -6.09 -19.23
N GLY A 61 -14.75 -5.64 -18.69
CA GLY A 61 -14.18 -6.09 -17.43
C GLY A 61 -13.39 -7.40 -17.52
N LYS A 62 -12.99 -7.83 -18.71
CA LYS A 62 -12.20 -9.05 -18.93
C LYS A 62 -10.73 -8.73 -19.13
N SER A 63 -9.88 -9.76 -19.04
CA SER A 63 -8.47 -9.64 -19.43
C SER A 63 -8.40 -9.24 -20.91
N PRO A 64 -7.71 -8.15 -21.25
CA PRO A 64 -7.65 -7.63 -22.61
C PRO A 64 -6.73 -8.49 -23.50
N ASP A 65 -7.10 -8.64 -24.76
CA ASP A 65 -6.26 -9.27 -25.79
C ASP A 65 -5.19 -8.29 -26.32
N VAL A 66 -4.11 -8.86 -26.85
CA VAL A 66 -3.08 -8.10 -27.56
C VAL A 66 -3.65 -7.52 -28.84
N ALA A 67 -3.62 -6.18 -28.96
CA ALA A 67 -4.14 -5.46 -30.12
C ALA A 67 -3.07 -5.26 -31.23
N GLY A 68 -1.79 -5.41 -30.89
CA GLY A 68 -0.70 -5.35 -31.86
C GLY A 68 0.65 -5.06 -31.22
N THR A 69 1.61 -4.57 -32.01
CA THR A 69 2.95 -4.21 -31.52
C THR A 69 3.24 -2.73 -31.73
N ALA A 70 3.95 -2.14 -30.76
CA ALA A 70 4.42 -0.76 -30.78
C ALA A 70 5.95 -0.71 -30.67
N ARG A 71 6.56 0.32 -31.27
CA ARG A 71 8.00 0.60 -31.14
C ARG A 71 8.21 1.85 -30.29
N TYR A 72 9.12 1.79 -29.32
CA TYR A 72 9.48 2.92 -28.46
C TYR A 72 10.97 2.89 -28.09
N VAL A 73 11.54 4.04 -27.71
CA VAL A 73 12.99 4.14 -27.40
C VAL A 73 13.25 4.12 -25.90
N HIS A 74 13.64 3.01 -25.28
CA HIS A 74 13.95 2.97 -23.85
C HIS A 74 15.47 3.03 -23.62
N ARG A 75 15.94 3.97 -22.77
CA ARG A 75 17.38 4.18 -22.47
C ARG A 75 18.28 4.18 -23.72
N GLY A 76 17.84 4.85 -24.78
CA GLY A 76 18.56 4.97 -26.05
C GLY A 76 18.45 3.77 -27.00
N ARG A 77 17.72 2.71 -26.64
CA ARG A 77 17.51 1.52 -27.49
C ARG A 77 16.08 1.45 -28.01
N VAL A 78 15.91 1.06 -29.27
CA VAL A 78 14.58 0.81 -29.84
C VAL A 78 14.06 -0.54 -29.35
N VAL A 79 12.96 -0.51 -28.62
CA VAL A 79 12.24 -1.68 -28.10
C VAL A 79 10.95 -1.87 -28.90
N ARG A 80 10.58 -3.13 -29.15
CA ARG A 80 9.28 -3.51 -29.68
C ARG A 80 8.53 -4.28 -28.59
N SER A 81 7.31 -3.89 -28.31
CA SER A 81 6.46 -4.52 -27.29
C SER A 81 5.04 -4.64 -27.82
N GLU A 82 4.32 -5.64 -27.32
CA GLU A 82 2.88 -5.75 -27.51
C GLU A 82 2.16 -4.61 -26.80
N TYR A 83 1.01 -4.21 -27.35
CA TYR A 83 0.14 -3.24 -26.69
C TYR A 83 -1.30 -3.75 -26.63
N LEU A 84 -1.97 -3.33 -25.57
CA LEU A 84 -3.38 -3.51 -25.32
C LEU A 84 -4.09 -2.21 -25.67
N GLU A 85 -5.27 -2.28 -26.29
CA GLU A 85 -6.01 -1.10 -26.73
C GLU A 85 -7.25 -0.85 -25.86
N ASN A 86 -7.52 0.42 -25.54
CA ASN A 86 -8.70 0.85 -24.78
C ASN A 86 -8.88 0.11 -23.44
N VAL A 87 -7.79 -0.11 -22.72
CA VAL A 87 -7.81 -0.80 -21.43
C VAL A 87 -7.98 0.16 -20.27
N LYS A 88 -8.42 -0.41 -19.15
CA LYS A 88 -8.68 0.29 -17.90
C LYS A 88 -7.84 -0.33 -16.80
N VAL A 89 -7.36 0.52 -15.91
CA VAL A 89 -6.60 0.13 -14.72
C VAL A 89 -7.28 0.78 -13.53
N THR A 90 -7.53 0.01 -12.47
CA THR A 90 -8.11 0.54 -11.23
C THR A 90 -7.05 0.58 -10.16
N LEU A 91 -6.93 1.71 -9.48
CA LEU A 91 -6.10 1.91 -8.31
C LEU A 91 -6.98 2.31 -7.13
N GLU A 92 -6.82 1.60 -6.03
CA GLU A 92 -7.45 1.90 -4.76
C GLU A 92 -6.39 2.32 -3.75
N TYR A 93 -6.68 3.37 -2.99
CA TYR A 93 -5.80 3.86 -1.95
C TYR A 93 -6.57 4.57 -0.85
N ALA A 94 -5.92 4.72 0.30
CA ALA A 94 -6.43 5.43 1.46
C ALA A 94 -5.49 6.58 1.82
N ASP A 95 -6.06 7.68 2.26
CA ASP A 95 -5.38 8.82 2.85
C ASP A 95 -5.78 8.97 4.33
N PHE A 96 -4.82 8.80 5.22
CA PHE A 96 -4.98 8.93 6.67
C PHE A 96 -4.56 10.31 7.19
N GLY A 97 -4.80 11.34 6.39
CA GLY A 97 -4.60 12.75 6.78
C GLY A 97 -3.35 13.39 6.20
N SER A 98 -3.14 13.27 4.88
CA SER A 98 -2.11 14.00 4.14
C SER A 98 -2.35 15.52 4.09
N GLY A 99 -3.57 15.95 4.43
CA GLY A 99 -4.04 17.33 4.31
C GLY A 99 -4.59 17.69 2.93
N LEU A 100 -4.53 16.77 1.96
CA LEU A 100 -5.14 16.94 0.65
C LEU A 100 -6.66 16.79 0.73
N SER A 101 -7.37 17.70 0.07
CA SER A 101 -8.82 17.54 -0.10
C SER A 101 -9.13 16.53 -1.22
N PRO A 102 -10.33 15.92 -1.26
CA PRO A 102 -10.73 15.06 -2.38
C PRO A 102 -10.62 15.75 -3.75
N TYR A 103 -10.84 17.07 -3.78
CA TYR A 103 -10.64 17.88 -4.97
C TYR A 103 -9.17 17.97 -5.38
N ASP A 104 -8.25 18.11 -4.42
CA ASP A 104 -6.81 18.11 -4.69
C ASP A 104 -6.35 16.76 -5.22
N HIS A 105 -6.83 15.65 -4.64
CA HIS A 105 -6.55 14.31 -5.17
C HIS A 105 -6.99 14.20 -6.63
N GLN A 106 -8.25 14.54 -6.95
CA GLN A 106 -8.76 14.46 -8.32
C GLN A 106 -7.97 15.37 -9.27
N ARG A 107 -7.62 16.59 -8.83
CA ARG A 107 -6.82 17.53 -9.61
C ARG A 107 -5.41 17.00 -9.88
N LEU A 108 -4.76 16.40 -8.88
CA LEU A 108 -3.43 15.82 -9.03
C LEU A 108 -3.45 14.66 -10.02
N TRP A 109 -4.47 13.79 -10.00
CA TRP A 109 -4.58 12.72 -11.00
C TRP A 109 -4.79 13.21 -12.44
N ASN A 110 -5.29 14.43 -12.65
CA ASN A 110 -5.61 14.92 -13.98
C ASN A 110 -4.37 15.14 -14.85
N ARG A 111 -4.46 14.68 -16.11
CA ARG A 111 -3.46 14.90 -17.18
C ARG A 111 -2.06 14.37 -16.86
N GLN A 112 -1.96 13.37 -16.01
CA GLN A 112 -0.71 12.70 -15.73
C GLN A 112 -0.41 11.61 -16.76
N ARG A 113 0.86 11.21 -16.80
CA ARG A 113 1.38 10.13 -17.64
C ARG A 113 1.90 9.03 -16.76
N TRP A 114 1.57 7.78 -17.09
CA TRP A 114 2.26 6.64 -16.50
C TRP A 114 3.37 6.18 -17.43
N GLY A 115 4.62 6.45 -17.02
CA GLY A 115 5.76 6.28 -17.93
C GLY A 115 5.57 7.17 -19.15
N ARG A 116 5.37 6.55 -20.32
CA ARG A 116 5.15 7.25 -21.59
C ARG A 116 3.71 7.31 -22.06
N MET A 117 2.80 6.71 -21.30
CA MET A 117 1.41 6.57 -21.71
C MET A 117 0.56 7.64 -21.06
N ASP A 118 -0.14 8.39 -21.91
CA ASP A 118 -1.22 9.26 -21.47
C ASP A 118 -2.40 8.39 -21.03
N PHE A 119 -3.03 8.78 -19.93
CA PHE A 119 -4.30 8.22 -19.48
C PHE A 119 -5.33 9.31 -19.23
N ASN A 120 -6.60 8.92 -19.29
CA ASN A 120 -7.72 9.74 -18.81
C ASN A 120 -8.29 9.12 -17.53
N ILE A 121 -8.76 9.94 -16.61
CA ILE A 121 -9.57 9.46 -15.49
C ILE A 121 -10.95 9.12 -16.06
N GLU A 122 -11.32 7.84 -16.01
CA GLU A 122 -12.66 7.38 -16.35
C GLU A 122 -13.59 7.48 -15.14
N GLU A 123 -13.08 7.14 -13.96
CA GLU A 123 -13.85 7.17 -12.71
C GLU A 123 -12.96 7.65 -11.57
N PHE A 124 -13.51 8.51 -10.71
CA PHE A 124 -12.90 8.93 -9.45
C PHE A 124 -13.97 8.84 -8.37
N HIS A 125 -13.80 7.89 -7.46
CA HIS A 125 -14.68 7.68 -6.32
C HIS A 125 -13.93 8.03 -5.03
N HIS A 126 -14.64 8.64 -4.10
CA HIS A 126 -14.16 9.04 -2.78
C HIS A 126 -15.19 8.63 -1.72
N GLU A 127 -14.71 8.02 -0.65
CA GLU A 127 -15.50 7.65 0.52
C GLU A 127 -14.71 7.98 1.78
N ARG A 128 -15.35 8.59 2.79
CA ARG A 128 -14.73 8.86 4.08
C ARG A 128 -15.19 7.83 5.11
N LEU A 129 -14.25 7.20 5.81
CA LEU A 129 -14.52 6.22 6.84
C LEU A 129 -13.88 6.58 8.18
N LYS A 130 -14.53 6.14 9.24
CA LYS A 130 -14.00 6.15 10.62
C LYS A 130 -13.58 4.74 10.96
N ILE A 131 -12.29 4.55 11.24
CA ILE A 131 -11.72 3.25 11.53
C ILE A 131 -11.25 3.24 12.98
N GLU A 132 -11.73 2.27 13.75
CA GLU A 132 -11.18 1.99 15.06
C GLU A 132 -9.85 1.25 14.89
N ILE A 133 -8.77 1.86 15.35
CA ILE A 133 -7.44 1.26 15.34
C ILE A 133 -6.81 1.35 16.74
N PRO A 134 -5.85 0.47 17.07
CA PRO A 134 -5.11 0.54 18.32
C PRO A 134 -4.43 1.91 18.49
N ASP A 135 -4.30 2.37 19.74
CA ASP A 135 -3.47 3.55 20.01
C ASP A 135 -2.01 3.20 19.71
N ILE A 136 -1.45 3.84 18.69
CA ILE A 136 -0.14 3.47 18.13
C ILE A 136 1.01 3.78 19.10
N PRO A 137 1.10 5.00 19.69
CA PRO A 137 2.06 5.28 20.76
C PRO A 137 1.98 4.31 21.93
N GLU A 138 0.77 4.03 22.45
CA GLU A 138 0.59 3.09 23.56
C GLU A 138 1.05 1.68 23.20
N LEU A 139 0.67 1.20 22.00
CA LEU A 139 1.06 -0.10 21.49
C LEU A 139 2.58 -0.23 21.33
N TYR A 140 3.25 0.83 20.86
CA TYR A 140 4.71 0.86 20.76
C TYR A 140 5.39 0.82 22.13
N GLU A 141 4.89 1.57 23.11
CA GLU A 141 5.40 1.53 24.49
C GLU A 141 5.18 0.15 25.13
N MET A 142 4.05 -0.51 24.88
CA MET A 142 3.81 -1.89 25.34
C MET A 142 4.81 -2.89 24.74
N LEU A 143 5.15 -2.75 23.45
CA LEU A 143 6.17 -3.55 22.79
C LEU A 143 7.56 -3.31 23.41
N ARG A 144 7.89 -2.05 23.69
CA ARG A 144 9.17 -1.65 24.28
C ARG A 144 9.33 -2.08 25.74
N ALA A 145 8.29 -1.95 26.56
CA ALA A 145 8.36 -2.24 27.99
C ALA A 145 8.61 -3.73 28.30
N ARG A 146 8.30 -4.62 27.36
CA ARG A 146 8.49 -6.07 27.48
C ARG A 146 9.85 -6.56 26.93
N ALA A 147 10.73 -5.67 26.47
CA ALA A 147 11.80 -5.97 25.52
C ALA A 147 12.88 -6.98 25.98
N ASP A 148 12.66 -8.25 25.62
CA ASP A 148 13.66 -9.18 25.08
C ASP A 148 13.86 -8.87 23.57
N PRO A 149 15.04 -9.06 22.94
CA PRO A 149 15.36 -8.77 21.53
C PRO A 149 14.37 -9.17 20.41
N THR A 150 13.27 -9.87 20.69
CA THR A 150 12.26 -10.28 19.69
C THR A 150 10.81 -10.15 20.21
N THR A 151 10.44 -9.09 20.92
CA THR A 151 9.10 -9.02 21.55
C THR A 151 7.96 -9.10 20.53
N LEU A 152 7.03 -10.05 20.73
CA LEU A 152 5.85 -10.26 19.89
C LEU A 152 4.58 -9.84 20.64
N VAL A 153 3.73 -9.07 19.98
CA VAL A 153 2.37 -8.74 20.42
C VAL A 153 1.42 -9.02 19.27
N ASP A 154 0.18 -9.37 19.58
CA ASP A 154 -0.87 -9.45 18.60
C ASP A 154 -2.07 -8.59 18.99
N VAL A 155 -2.69 -8.02 17.96
CA VAL A 155 -3.77 -7.06 18.06
C VAL A 155 -4.85 -7.44 17.06
N GLU A 156 -6.11 -7.33 17.47
CA GLU A 156 -7.24 -7.50 16.58
C GLU A 156 -7.69 -6.14 16.05
N LEU A 157 -7.82 -6.02 14.73
CA LEU A 157 -8.56 -4.91 14.14
C LEU A 157 -10.05 -5.26 14.08
N PRO A 158 -10.93 -4.25 13.98
CA PRO A 158 -12.34 -4.48 13.70
C PRO A 158 -12.53 -5.29 12.40
N ASP A 159 -13.67 -5.95 12.29
CA ASP A 159 -14.08 -6.62 11.05
C ASP A 159 -14.36 -5.57 9.97
N LEU A 160 -13.32 -5.26 9.19
CA LEU A 160 -13.33 -4.35 8.05
C LEU A 160 -13.38 -5.17 6.76
N LEU A 161 -13.97 -4.59 5.71
CA LEU A 161 -13.82 -5.13 4.35
C LEU A 161 -12.34 -5.21 3.99
N ASP A 162 -11.96 -6.23 3.20
CA ASP A 162 -10.56 -6.58 2.95
C ASP A 162 -9.67 -5.42 2.53
N ASN A 163 -10.19 -4.55 1.65
CA ASN A 163 -9.49 -3.37 1.15
C ASN A 163 -9.18 -2.38 2.28
N PHE A 164 -10.17 -2.12 3.15
CA PHE A 164 -10.01 -1.23 4.29
C PHE A 164 -9.09 -1.82 5.36
N PHE A 165 -9.18 -3.13 5.57
CA PHE A 165 -8.29 -3.85 6.46
C PHE A 165 -6.83 -3.70 6.03
N ARG A 166 -6.50 -3.92 4.74
CA ARG A 166 -5.12 -3.79 4.24
C ARG A 166 -4.57 -2.37 4.41
N SER A 167 -5.39 -1.34 4.16
CA SER A 167 -5.01 0.05 4.41
C SER A 167 -4.73 0.33 5.88
N ALA A 168 -5.59 -0.16 6.78
CA ALA A 168 -5.44 0.04 8.22
C ALA A 168 -4.15 -0.63 8.75
N VAL A 169 -3.84 -1.85 8.27
CA VAL A 169 -2.57 -2.54 8.57
C VAL A 169 -1.38 -1.70 8.09
N GLY A 170 -1.40 -1.22 6.84
CA GLY A 170 -0.29 -0.44 6.28
C GLY A 170 -0.04 0.88 7.02
N TYR A 171 -1.11 1.56 7.43
CA TYR A 171 -1.05 2.75 8.29
C TYR A 171 -0.39 2.43 9.62
N LEU A 172 -0.87 1.40 10.32
CA LEU A 172 -0.34 0.97 11.61
C LEU A 172 1.14 0.57 11.51
N GLU A 173 1.50 -0.25 10.52
CA GLU A 173 2.87 -0.72 10.27
C GLU A 173 3.82 0.46 10.10
N THR A 174 3.47 1.44 9.26
CA THR A 174 4.40 2.54 8.96
C THR A 174 4.58 3.46 10.16
N ARG A 175 3.51 3.75 10.90
CA ARG A 175 3.60 4.60 12.10
C ARG A 175 4.42 3.91 13.20
N LEU A 176 4.26 2.61 13.39
CA LEU A 176 5.10 1.83 14.31
C LEU A 176 6.56 1.82 13.86
N LYS A 177 6.83 1.63 12.57
CA LYS A 177 8.19 1.72 12.01
C LYS A 177 8.81 3.10 12.25
N GLN A 178 8.08 4.18 12.06
CA GLN A 178 8.56 5.53 12.34
C GLN A 178 8.93 5.74 13.82
N LEU A 179 8.18 5.15 14.75
CA LEU A 179 8.52 5.19 16.18
C LEU A 179 9.77 4.36 16.47
N ALA A 180 9.84 3.14 15.94
CA ALA A 180 10.97 2.23 16.11
C ALA A 180 12.29 2.77 15.52
N GLU A 181 12.24 3.40 14.35
CA GLU A 181 13.40 4.00 13.69
C GLU A 181 14.06 5.10 14.54
N ARG A 182 13.27 5.87 15.30
CA ARG A 182 13.80 6.89 16.23
C ARG A 182 14.63 6.28 17.37
N GLU A 183 14.43 5.00 17.65
CA GLU A 183 15.12 4.26 18.72
C GLU A 183 16.06 3.16 18.19
N HIS A 184 16.40 3.17 16.90
CA HIS A 184 17.23 2.13 16.26
C HIS A 184 16.67 0.71 16.47
N GLN A 185 15.37 0.57 16.28
CA GLN A 185 14.65 -0.70 16.33
C GLN A 185 13.94 -0.95 15.00
N THR A 186 13.55 -2.20 14.77
CA THR A 186 12.79 -2.64 13.59
C THR A 186 11.46 -3.22 14.02
N ILE A 187 10.42 -2.90 13.25
CA ILE A 187 9.08 -3.46 13.40
C ILE A 187 8.78 -4.33 12.18
N ASP A 188 8.39 -5.57 12.44
CA ASP A 188 7.81 -6.48 11.44
C ASP A 188 6.34 -6.71 11.78
N VAL A 189 5.48 -6.64 10.76
CA VAL A 189 4.03 -6.80 10.89
C VAL A 189 3.56 -7.96 10.02
N TYR A 190 2.84 -8.91 10.62
CA TYR A 190 2.29 -10.06 9.93
C TYR A 190 0.77 -10.10 10.11
N VAL A 191 0.03 -10.38 9.04
CA VAL A 191 -1.43 -10.50 9.09
C VAL A 191 -1.82 -11.97 9.11
N ALA A 192 -2.62 -12.40 10.08
CA ALA A 192 -2.98 -13.80 10.28
C ALA A 192 -3.60 -14.46 9.03
N ARG A 193 -4.38 -13.72 8.23
CA ARG A 193 -5.01 -14.24 7.01
C ARG A 193 -4.06 -14.37 5.81
N ASP A 194 -2.90 -13.72 5.84
CA ASP A 194 -1.90 -13.76 4.77
C ASP A 194 -0.77 -14.77 5.07
N LEU A 195 -0.75 -15.35 6.28
CA LEU A 195 0.25 -16.32 6.72
C LEU A 195 -0.07 -17.74 6.26
N LEU A 196 0.98 -18.53 6.01
CA LEU A 196 0.84 -19.97 5.85
C LEU A 196 0.36 -20.60 7.16
N PRO A 197 -0.38 -21.73 7.11
CA PRO A 197 -0.88 -22.40 8.31
C PRO A 197 0.19 -22.69 9.36
N GLU A 198 1.40 -23.08 8.93
CA GLU A 198 2.52 -23.39 9.80
C GLU A 198 3.08 -22.14 10.50
N GLU A 199 3.20 -21.03 9.77
CA GLU A 199 3.66 -19.73 10.29
C GLU A 199 2.66 -19.18 11.31
N LYS A 200 1.36 -19.23 10.96
CA LYS A 200 0.27 -18.84 11.85
C LYS A 200 0.33 -19.65 13.15
N GLN A 201 0.43 -20.97 13.04
CA GLN A 201 0.49 -21.84 14.22
C GLN A 201 1.72 -21.56 15.10
N ALA A 202 2.86 -21.22 14.50
CA ALA A 202 4.07 -20.86 15.25
C ALA A 202 3.86 -19.57 16.07
N LEU A 203 3.22 -18.55 15.50
CA LEU A 203 2.91 -17.29 16.19
C LEU A 203 1.85 -17.48 17.29
N GLU A 204 0.79 -18.25 17.02
CA GLU A 204 -0.25 -18.59 18.01
C GLU A 204 0.33 -19.37 19.20
N LYS A 205 1.25 -20.32 18.95
CA LYS A 205 1.94 -21.06 20.02
C LYS A 205 2.77 -20.13 20.89
N ARG A 206 3.45 -19.15 20.28
CA ARG A 206 4.29 -18.19 20.99
C ARG A 206 3.47 -17.28 21.91
N LEU A 207 2.25 -16.93 21.50
CA LEU A 207 1.33 -16.08 22.26
C LEU A 207 0.33 -16.88 23.10
N THR A 208 0.36 -18.21 23.02
CA THR A 208 -0.52 -19.14 23.73
C THR A 208 -2.02 -18.86 23.52
N ARG A 209 -2.40 -18.31 22.37
CA ARG A 209 -3.80 -18.01 22.03
C ARG A 209 -4.09 -18.20 20.53
N PRO A 210 -5.30 -18.64 20.16
CA PRO A 210 -5.72 -18.71 18.76
C PRO A 210 -5.96 -17.31 18.20
N SER A 211 -5.89 -17.18 16.88
CA SER A 211 -6.07 -15.92 16.16
C SER A 211 -7.18 -15.97 15.12
N THR A 212 -7.84 -14.83 14.95
CA THR A 212 -8.88 -14.59 13.95
C THR A 212 -8.26 -14.12 12.63
N GLN A 213 -9.08 -13.98 11.58
CA GLN A 213 -8.59 -13.44 10.30
C GLN A 213 -8.19 -11.97 10.38
N SER A 214 -8.75 -11.25 11.35
CA SER A 214 -8.51 -9.83 11.65
C SER A 214 -7.32 -9.60 12.60
N THR A 215 -6.67 -10.67 13.08
CA THR A 215 -5.48 -10.58 13.93
C THR A 215 -4.24 -10.13 13.14
N ILE A 216 -3.51 -9.18 13.73
CA ILE A 216 -2.21 -8.70 13.28
C ILE A 216 -1.18 -9.02 14.35
N TYR A 217 -0.06 -9.60 13.94
CA TYR A 217 1.11 -9.83 14.77
C TYR A 217 2.15 -8.75 14.52
N ILE A 218 2.75 -8.24 15.59
CA ILE A 218 3.73 -7.15 15.56
C ILE A 218 4.95 -7.61 16.35
N LEU A 219 6.08 -7.66 15.67
CA LEU A 219 7.37 -8.04 16.24
C LEU A 219 8.28 -6.83 16.31
N LEU A 220 8.78 -6.52 17.51
CA LEU A 220 9.81 -5.51 17.73
C LEU A 220 11.16 -6.21 17.92
N SER A 221 12.14 -5.83 17.09
CA SER A 221 13.51 -6.34 17.14
C SER A 221 14.52 -5.20 17.17
N LYS A 222 15.73 -5.46 17.67
CA LYS A 222 16.84 -4.49 17.54
C LYS A 222 17.36 -4.50 16.10
N THR A 223 17.71 -3.34 15.53
CA THR A 223 18.40 -3.31 14.24
C THR A 223 19.67 -4.16 14.32
N ALA A 224 19.91 -5.00 13.32
CA ALA A 224 21.17 -5.74 13.16
C ALA A 224 22.32 -4.73 12.93
N GLY A 225 22.83 -4.19 14.02
CA GLY A 225 23.78 -3.07 14.05
C GLY A 225 24.53 -2.98 15.39
N SER A 226 24.73 -4.12 16.06
CA SER A 226 25.69 -4.26 17.17
C SER A 226 26.19 -5.71 17.28
N ALA A 227 26.36 -6.38 16.13
CA ALA A 227 27.17 -7.59 16.02
C ALA A 227 28.37 -7.27 15.11
N ALA A 228 29.20 -6.33 15.57
CA ALA A 228 30.54 -6.12 15.05
C ALA A 228 31.41 -5.59 16.20
N LEU A 229 32.15 -6.55 16.79
CA LEU A 229 33.36 -6.44 17.63
C LEU A 229 33.25 -5.71 18.97
#